data_AF-A0A3C1W5S8-F1
#
_entry.id   AF-A0A3C1W5S8-F1
#
_cell.length_a   1.000
_cell.length_b   1.000
_cell.length_c   1.000
_cell.angle_alpha   90.00
_cell.angle_beta   90.00
_cell.angle_gamma   90.00
#
_symmetry.space_group_name_H-M   'P 1'
#
loop_
_entity.id
_entity.type
_entity.pdbx_description
1 polymer ?
#
loop_
_entity_poly.entity_id
_entity_poly.type
_entity_poly.pdbx_seq_one_letter_code
_entity_poly.pdbx_strand_id
1 'polypeptide(L)'
;FSVQTVDLEDRETAMQPDVARQAAEISGGRQLSLASLGDFPSTLPEETLIANTVKIERDLWDTPLWFILIAALAGAEWFLRRKDNLV
;
A
#
# COMPACT_ATOMS: atom_id res chain seq x y z
N PHE A 1 -46.22 1.39 -11.92
CA PHE A 1 -45.31 2.41 -11.36
C PHE A 1 -43.94 1.78 -11.20
N SER A 2 -42.91 2.28 -11.91
CA SER A 2 -41.52 1.82 -11.76
C SER A 2 -40.78 2.88 -10.96
N VAL A 3 -40.32 2.54 -9.76
CA VAL A 3 -39.53 3.44 -8.92
C VAL A 3 -38.08 3.22 -9.31
N GLN A 4 -37.51 4.12 -10.12
CA GLN A 4 -36.08 4.12 -10.37
C GLN A 4 -35.37 4.68 -9.14
N THR A 5 -34.47 3.90 -8.55
CA THR A 5 -33.59 4.31 -7.47
C THR A 5 -32.47 5.15 -8.07
N VAL A 6 -32.71 6.46 -8.19
CA VAL A 6 -31.64 7.40 -8.50
C VAL A 6 -30.81 7.59 -7.24
N ASP A 7 -29.50 7.47 -7.38
CA ASP A 7 -28.56 7.61 -6.27
C ASP A 7 -28.64 9.01 -5.66
N LEU A 8 -28.42 9.11 -4.35
CA LEU A 8 -28.57 10.37 -3.62
C LEU A 8 -27.55 11.41 -4.12
N GLU A 9 -26.35 10.97 -4.50
CA GLU A 9 -25.26 11.82 -5.01
C GLU A 9 -25.64 12.51 -6.34
N ASP A 10 -26.44 11.84 -7.18
CA ASP A 10 -26.95 12.39 -8.44
C ASP A 10 -28.11 13.36 -8.23
N ARG A 11 -28.86 13.21 -7.13
CA ARG A 11 -29.98 14.09 -6.76
C ARG A 11 -29.54 15.33 -6.01
N GLU A 12 -28.55 15.19 -5.14
CA GLU A 12 -28.03 16.26 -4.30
C GLU A 12 -26.51 16.39 -4.47
N THR A 13 -26.12 17.16 -5.49
CA THR A 13 -24.70 17.45 -5.78
C THR A 13 -24.13 18.57 -4.90
N ALA A 14 -24.97 19.23 -4.10
CA ALA A 14 -24.53 20.30 -3.22
C ALA A 14 -23.80 19.74 -2.00
N MET A 15 -22.79 20.47 -1.53
CA MET A 15 -22.11 20.13 -0.29
C MET A 15 -23.09 20.14 0.89
N GLN A 16 -23.11 19.07 1.69
CA GLN A 16 -23.94 18.95 2.89
C GLN A 16 -23.08 19.17 4.15
N PRO A 17 -22.96 20.42 4.64
CA PRO A 17 -22.07 20.74 5.76
C PRO A 17 -22.48 20.06 7.07
N ASP A 18 -23.78 19.81 7.27
CA ASP A 18 -24.28 19.16 8.48
C ASP A 18 -23.91 17.68 8.55
N VAL A 19 -24.01 16.97 7.42
CA VAL A 19 -23.59 15.56 7.31
C VAL A 19 -22.09 15.44 7.48
N ALA A 20 -21.31 16.34 6.86
CA ALA A 20 -19.86 16.38 7.03
C ALA A 20 -19.44 16.61 8.49
N ARG A 21 -20.16 17.48 9.22
CA ARG A 21 -19.94 17.74 10.65
C ARG A 21 -20.25 16.51 11.50
N GLN A 22 -21.38 15.85 11.26
CA GLN A 22 -21.75 14.64 11.98
C GLN A 22 -20.76 13.50 11.74
N ALA A 23 -20.30 13.33 10.50
CA ALA A 23 -19.26 12.35 10.17
C ALA A 23 -17.93 12.64 10.88
N ALA A 24 -17.55 13.92 10.98
CA ALA A 24 -16.35 14.33 11.72
C ALA A 24 -16.50 14.02 13.22
N GLU A 25 -17.65 14.32 13.83
CA GLU A 25 -17.91 14.01 15.25
C GLU A 25 -17.83 12.51 15.54
N ILE A 26 -18.40 11.66 14.67
CA ILE A 26 -18.40 10.19 14.83
C ILE A 26 -16.98 9.62 14.67
N SER A 27 -16.19 10.13 13.73
CA SER A 27 -14.83 9.67 13.46
C SER A 27 -13.78 10.24 14.42
N GLY A 28 -14.16 11.16 15.31
CA GLY A 28 -13.23 11.92 16.14
C GLY A 28 -12.38 12.93 15.35
N GLY A 29 -12.79 13.23 14.11
CA GLY A 29 -12.16 14.22 13.25
C GLY A 29 -12.69 15.64 13.48
N ARG A 30 -12.29 16.56 12.60
CA ARG A 30 -12.75 17.96 12.62
C ARG A 30 -13.18 18.38 11.22
N GLN A 31 -14.28 19.12 11.12
CA GLN A 31 -14.69 19.76 9.88
C GLN A 31 -13.78 20.96 9.57
N LEU A 32 -13.19 20.96 8.39
CA LEU A 32 -12.38 22.08 7.90
C LEU A 32 -13.22 22.95 6.99
N SER A 33 -13.26 24.25 7.28
CA SER A 33 -13.80 25.27 6.38
C SER A 33 -12.73 25.73 5.39
N LEU A 34 -13.16 26.28 4.24
CA LEU A 34 -12.24 26.87 3.26
C LEU A 34 -11.36 27.98 3.86
N ALA A 35 -11.88 28.73 4.83
CA ALA A 35 -11.13 29.79 5.52
C ALA A 35 -10.00 29.22 6.39
N SER A 36 -10.22 28.07 7.03
CA SER A 36 -9.24 27.38 7.88
C SER A 36 -8.26 26.49 7.10
N LEU A 37 -8.41 26.40 5.76
CA LEU A 37 -7.57 25.52 4.94
C LEU A 37 -6.12 26.00 4.87
N GLY A 38 -5.89 27.31 4.96
CA GLY A 38 -4.53 27.88 5.01
C GLY A 38 -3.74 27.48 6.26
N ASP A 39 -4.43 27.27 7.38
CA ASP A 39 -3.83 26.85 8.64
C ASP A 39 -3.79 25.32 8.80
N PHE A 40 -4.38 24.56 7.88
CA PHE A 40 -4.39 23.10 7.96
C PHE A 40 -2.98 22.48 8.01
N PRO A 41 -1.99 22.93 7.20
CA PRO A 41 -0.64 22.34 7.22
C PRO A 41 0.06 22.45 8.58
N SER A 42 -0.25 23.48 9.38
CA SER A 42 0.36 23.66 10.71
C SER A 42 -0.33 22.83 11.81
N THR A 43 -1.52 22.29 11.53
CA THR A 43 -2.23 21.37 12.43
C THR A 43 -1.89 19.91 12.19
N LEU A 44 -1.17 19.60 11.10
CA LEU A 44 -0.64 18.28 10.88
C LEU A 44 0.42 18.01 11.95
N PRO A 45 0.41 16.83 12.59
CA PRO A 45 1.52 16.41 13.44
C PRO A 45 2.82 16.59 12.66
N GLU A 46 3.89 17.07 13.32
CA GLU A 46 5.24 16.93 12.76
C GLU A 46 5.36 15.50 12.24
N GLU A 47 5.88 15.36 11.02
CA GLU A 47 6.11 14.08 10.37
C GLU A 47 7.14 13.31 11.19
N THR A 48 6.71 12.78 12.33
CA THR A 48 7.34 11.65 12.97
C THR A 48 7.24 10.62 11.88
N LEU A 49 8.36 10.38 11.23
CA LEU A 49 8.58 9.32 10.26
C LEU A 49 8.06 8.06 10.95
N ILE A 50 6.76 7.79 10.80
CA ILE A 50 6.17 6.53 11.19
C ILE A 50 6.96 5.62 10.29
N ALA A 51 7.89 4.89 10.88
CA ALA A 51 8.67 3.87 10.22
C ALA A 51 7.68 2.80 9.81
N ASN A 52 6.87 3.12 8.81
CA ASN A 52 5.97 2.23 8.15
C ASN A 52 6.93 1.22 7.57
N THR A 53 7.06 0.10 8.28
CA THR A 53 7.90 -1.00 7.86
C THR A 53 7.16 -1.60 6.68
N VAL A 54 7.32 -0.95 5.52
CA VAL A 54 6.79 -1.43 4.27
C VAL A 54 7.47 -2.77 4.07
N LYS A 55 6.69 -3.85 4.13
CA LYS A 55 7.15 -5.16 3.68
C LYS A 55 7.42 -5.04 2.19
N ILE A 56 8.66 -4.71 1.85
CA ILE A 56 9.14 -4.78 0.48
C ILE A 56 9.41 -6.26 0.23
N GLU A 57 8.44 -6.93 -0.38
CA GLU A 57 8.65 -8.26 -0.93
C GLU A 57 9.59 -8.11 -2.13
N ARG A 58 10.80 -8.67 -2.02
CA ARG A 58 11.75 -8.77 -3.12
C ARG A 58 11.76 -10.21 -3.55
N ASP A 59 11.47 -10.44 -4.82
CA ASP A 59 11.61 -11.76 -5.40
C ASP A 59 13.08 -12.15 -5.38
N LEU A 60 13.38 -13.30 -4.77
CA LEU A 60 14.75 -13.80 -4.71
C LEU A 60 15.33 -13.98 -6.14
N TRP A 61 14.45 -14.28 -7.10
CA TRP A 61 14.78 -14.51 -8.50
C TRP A 61 15.15 -13.25 -9.30
N ASP A 62 14.97 -12.05 -8.74
CA ASP A 62 15.40 -10.80 -9.39
C ASP A 62 16.92 -10.73 -9.54
N THR A 63 17.66 -11.53 -8.77
CA THR A 63 19.12 -11.60 -8.85
C THR A 63 19.60 -12.91 -9.48
N PRO A 64 20.55 -12.86 -10.45
CA PRO A 64 21.09 -14.07 -11.08
C PRO A 64 21.94 -14.93 -10.11
N LEU A 65 22.23 -14.42 -8.91
CA LEU A 65 23.06 -15.05 -7.89
C LEU A 65 22.58 -16.46 -7.52
N TRP A 66 21.26 -16.64 -7.35
CA TRP A 66 20.69 -17.94 -6.96
C TRP A 66 20.81 -18.98 -8.06
N PHE A 67 20.64 -18.58 -9.33
CA PHE A 67 20.87 -19.46 -10.46
C PHE A 67 22.32 -19.92 -10.55
N ILE A 68 23.27 -19.00 -10.33
CA ILE A 68 24.70 -19.33 -10.31
C ILE A 68 25.01 -20.30 -9.16
N LEU A 69 24.44 -20.08 -7.98
CA LEU A 69 24.65 -20.96 -6.82
C LEU A 69 24.11 -22.37 -7.08
N ILE A 70 22.91 -22.49 -7.64
CA ILE A 70 22.32 -23.78 -8.00
C ILE A 70 23.16 -24.46 -9.09
N ALA A 71 23.55 -23.75 -10.14
CA ALA A 71 24.36 -24.28 -11.23
C ALA A 71 25.75 -24.72 -10.75
N ALA A 72 26.36 -23.95 -9.83
CA ALA A 72 27.64 -24.29 -9.22
C ALA A 72 27.53 -25.54 -8.34
N LEU A 73 26.45 -25.68 -7.56
CA LEU A 73 26.22 -26.86 -6.73
C LEU A 73 26.00 -28.12 -7.59
N ALA A 74 25.13 -28.02 -8.61
CA ALA A 74 24.88 -29.11 -9.54
C ALA A 74 26.13 -29.48 -10.37
N GLY A 75 26.89 -28.46 -10.80
CA GLY A 75 28.15 -28.65 -11.50
C GLY A 75 29.23 -29.27 -10.62
N ALA A 76 29.32 -28.85 -9.35
CA ALA A 76 30.25 -29.42 -8.38
C ALA A 76 29.88 -30.87 -8.05
N GLU A 77 28.59 -31.16 -7.83
CA GLU A 77 28.09 -32.52 -7.64
C GLU A 77 28.41 -33.41 -8.84
N TRP A 78 28.12 -32.94 -10.06
CA TRP A 78 28.46 -33.66 -11.27
C TRP A 78 29.98 -33.90 -11.40
N PHE A 79 30.79 -32.88 -11.09
CA PHE A 79 32.25 -32.98 -11.15
C PHE A 79 32.81 -33.96 -10.13
N LEU A 80 32.27 -33.96 -8.90
CA LEU A 80 32.59 -34.95 -7.86
C LEU A 80 32.22 -36.37 -8.32
N ARG A 81 30.99 -36.57 -8.83
CA ARG A 81 30.54 -37.87 -9.38
C ARG A 81 31.43 -38.33 -10.53
N ARG A 82 31.82 -37.42 -11.43
CA ARG A 82 32.73 -37.69 -12.56
C ARG A 82 34.13 -38.11 -12.09
N LYS A 83 34.67 -37.45 -11.06
CA LYS A 83 35.98 -37.78 -10.48
C LYS A 83 35.99 -39.17 -9.84
N ASP A 84 34.89 -39.53 -9.19
CA ASP A 84 34.77 -40.81 -8.48
C ASP A 84 34.35 -41.99 -9.38
N ASN A 85 34.28 -41.79 -10.71
CA ASN A 85 33.88 -42.81 -11.70
C ASN A 85 32.54 -43.51 -11.38
N LEU A 86 31.68 -42.84 -10.63
CA LEU A 86 30.29 -43.25 -10.41
C LEU A 86 29.50 -42.80 -11.63
N VAL A 87 29.50 -43.64 -12.68
CA VAL A 87 28.56 -43.55 -13.80
C VAL A 87 27.19 -44.07 -13.41
#